data_AF-A0A656JL05-F1
#
_entry.id   AF-A0A656JL05-F1
#
_cell.length_a   1.000
_cell.length_b   1.000
_cell.length_c   1.000
_cell.angle_alpha   90.00
_cell.angle_beta   90.00
_cell.angle_gamma   90.00
#
_symmetry.space_group_name_H-M   'P 1'
#
loop_
_entity.id
_entity.type
_entity.pdbx_description
1 polymer ?
#
loop_
_entity_poly.entity_id
_entity_poly.type
_entity_poly.pdbx_seq_one_letter_code
_entity_poly.pdbx_strand_id
1 'polypeptide(L)'
;KALAAVPASTPATELYTLVVAGDGKQSVFMREADYVSNLLKSRFGAVGQVGLVNHRDHMDDRPMATRETITRAVQTLAQRTGPEDLVFIYLTSHGTQDHELVLDQPRLSLADLPADALAAALAPLKNRDKVVVISACYSGGFIPDLKDERTLIMTASRADRVSFGCSEEADFTYFGDALFAKALVETDDLQQAFNEAKAYVAQRETEDNFEASEPQIWAPKGVLARWQQLRKNQAERALNTALNHTEAKTSTSR
;
A
#
# COMPACT_ATOMS: atom_id res chain seq x y z
N LYS A 1 -18.06 10.97 1.86
CA LYS A 1 -17.65 11.66 0.61
C LYS A 1 -16.51 10.91 -0.08
N ALA A 2 -15.39 10.60 0.60
CA ALA A 2 -14.24 9.89 0.00
C ALA A 2 -14.60 8.58 -0.74
N LEU A 3 -15.35 7.67 -0.12
CA LEU A 3 -15.74 6.40 -0.75
C LEU A 3 -16.65 6.56 -1.99
N ALA A 4 -17.45 7.62 -2.04
CA ALA A 4 -18.35 7.86 -3.17
C ALA A 4 -17.60 8.37 -4.42
N ALA A 5 -16.37 8.87 -4.25
CA ALA A 5 -15.52 9.36 -5.33
C ALA A 5 -14.71 8.25 -6.01
N VAL A 6 -14.74 7.01 -5.50
CA VAL A 6 -14.06 5.88 -6.14
C VAL A 6 -14.79 5.55 -7.46
N PRO A 7 -14.12 5.69 -8.62
CA PRO A 7 -14.74 5.42 -9.91
C PRO A 7 -15.09 3.93 -10.06
N ALA A 8 -16.01 3.62 -10.97
CA ALA A 8 -16.25 2.24 -11.36
C ALA A 8 -15.20 1.80 -12.38
N SER A 9 -14.81 0.53 -12.28
CA SER A 9 -13.90 -0.16 -13.19
C SER A 9 -14.35 -0.08 -14.65
N THR A 10 -13.37 -0.06 -15.54
CA THR A 10 -13.55 -0.22 -16.97
C THR A 10 -12.99 -1.58 -17.42
N PRO A 11 -13.28 -2.06 -18.64
CA PRO A 11 -12.76 -3.36 -19.12
C PRO A 11 -11.23 -3.48 -19.19
N ALA A 12 -10.49 -2.41 -18.90
CA ALA A 12 -9.04 -2.44 -18.87
C ALA A 12 -8.54 -2.66 -17.44
N THR A 13 -7.38 -3.33 -17.30
CA THR A 13 -6.73 -3.47 -15.99
C THR A 13 -6.37 -2.12 -15.41
N GLU A 14 -7.00 -1.77 -14.30
CA GLU A 14 -6.79 -0.55 -13.54
C GLU A 14 -6.24 -0.84 -12.14
N LEU A 15 -5.70 0.22 -11.51
CA LEU A 15 -5.15 0.17 -10.16
C LEU A 15 -6.02 0.98 -9.20
N TYR A 16 -6.46 0.34 -8.14
CA TYR A 16 -7.18 0.94 -7.03
C TYR A 16 -6.36 0.81 -5.75
N THR A 17 -6.45 1.79 -4.86
CA THR A 17 -5.60 1.83 -3.67
C THR A 17 -6.38 2.05 -2.38
N LEU A 18 -5.96 1.36 -1.33
CA LEU A 18 -6.29 1.68 0.06
C LEU A 18 -4.98 1.96 0.80
N VAL A 19 -4.83 3.16 1.36
CA VAL A 19 -3.69 3.51 2.20
C VAL A 19 -4.20 3.84 3.60
N VAL A 20 -3.59 3.24 4.62
CA VAL A 20 -3.98 3.38 6.03
C VAL A 20 -2.78 3.81 6.87
N ALA A 21 -2.91 4.95 7.53
CA ALA A 21 -2.02 5.38 8.62
C ALA A 21 -2.74 5.16 9.96
N GLY A 22 -2.28 4.19 10.75
CA GLY A 22 -3.00 3.67 11.91
C GLY A 22 -2.79 4.43 13.22
N ASP A 23 -1.58 4.91 13.48
CA ASP A 23 -1.25 5.63 14.73
C ASP A 23 -1.26 7.15 14.49
N GLY A 24 -2.07 7.86 15.29
CA GLY A 24 -2.27 9.29 15.21
C GLY A 24 -1.46 10.13 16.20
N LYS A 25 -0.57 9.53 17.00
CA LYS A 25 0.39 10.24 17.85
C LYS A 25 1.60 10.69 17.05
N GLN A 26 2.03 9.88 16.08
CA GLN A 26 3.20 10.15 15.27
C GLN A 26 2.86 10.55 13.82
N SER A 27 3.42 11.67 13.39
CA SER A 27 3.19 12.26 12.08
C SER A 27 3.80 11.46 10.92
N VAL A 28 4.79 10.60 11.20
CA VAL A 28 5.48 9.78 10.19
C VAL A 28 4.52 8.88 9.41
N PHE A 29 3.56 8.26 10.07
CA PHE A 29 2.61 7.35 9.43
C PHE A 29 1.71 8.08 8.43
N MET A 30 1.25 9.29 8.79
CA MET A 30 0.48 10.14 7.88
C MET A 30 1.33 10.61 6.69
N ARG A 31 2.56 11.11 6.92
CA ARG A 31 3.46 11.56 5.84
C ARG A 31 3.75 10.44 4.85
N GLU A 32 4.07 9.26 5.38
CA GLU A 32 4.35 8.08 4.59
C GLU A 32 3.12 7.64 3.79
N ALA A 33 1.93 7.61 4.41
CA ALA A 33 0.68 7.31 3.72
C ALA A 33 0.38 8.29 2.57
N ASP A 34 0.56 9.59 2.81
CA ASP A 34 0.34 10.64 1.80
C ASP A 34 1.35 10.50 0.64
N TYR A 35 2.62 10.20 0.94
CA TYR A 35 3.62 9.92 -0.10
C TYR A 35 3.25 8.71 -0.94
N VAL A 36 2.94 7.57 -0.30
CA VAL A 36 2.62 6.32 -1.01
C VAL A 36 1.38 6.49 -1.88
N SER A 37 0.36 7.17 -1.36
CA SER A 37 -0.83 7.53 -2.14
C SER A 37 -0.47 8.35 -3.38
N ASN A 38 0.39 9.36 -3.24
CA ASN A 38 0.84 10.17 -4.37
C ASN A 38 1.69 9.39 -5.38
N LEU A 39 2.57 8.51 -4.92
CA LEU A 39 3.39 7.65 -5.78
C LEU A 39 2.52 6.69 -6.60
N LEU A 40 1.58 5.99 -5.94
CA LEU A 40 0.67 5.05 -6.61
C LEU A 40 -0.21 5.76 -7.65
N LYS A 41 -0.63 7.00 -7.37
CA LYS A 41 -1.36 7.82 -8.34
C LYS A 41 -0.50 8.24 -9.52
N SER A 42 0.63 8.89 -9.24
CA SER A 42 1.41 9.61 -10.24
C SER A 42 2.26 8.68 -11.10
N ARG A 43 2.94 7.70 -10.49
CA ARG A 43 3.82 6.75 -11.18
C ARG A 43 3.07 5.52 -11.65
N PHE A 44 2.20 4.98 -10.80
CA PHE A 44 1.49 3.73 -11.06
C PHE A 44 0.06 3.92 -11.57
N GLY A 45 -0.36 5.16 -11.83
CA GLY A 45 -1.61 5.46 -12.52
C GLY A 45 -2.86 4.98 -11.79
N ALA A 46 -2.85 4.97 -10.45
CA ALA A 46 -4.03 4.60 -9.67
C ALA A 46 -5.20 5.54 -9.97
N VAL A 47 -6.37 4.96 -10.28
CA VAL A 47 -7.57 5.71 -10.70
C VAL A 47 -8.59 5.88 -9.57
N GLY A 48 -8.58 4.99 -8.58
CA GLY A 48 -9.42 5.08 -7.39
C GLY A 48 -8.58 4.96 -6.12
N GLN A 49 -8.63 5.98 -5.26
CA GLN A 49 -7.81 6.04 -4.06
C GLN A 49 -8.66 6.26 -2.81
N VAL A 50 -8.42 5.44 -1.80
CA VAL A 50 -8.98 5.62 -0.46
C VAL A 50 -7.82 5.79 0.52
N GLY A 51 -7.79 6.92 1.21
CA GLY A 51 -6.87 7.18 2.32
C GLY A 51 -7.63 7.22 3.64
N LEU A 52 -7.15 6.45 4.62
CA LEU A 52 -7.63 6.46 6.01
C LEU A 52 -6.47 6.83 6.92
N VAL A 53 -6.62 7.86 7.74
CA VAL A 53 -5.52 8.42 8.53
C VAL A 53 -6.02 8.74 9.93
N ASN A 54 -5.31 8.22 10.93
CA ASN A 54 -5.37 8.73 12.29
C ASN A 54 -4.27 9.78 12.47
N HIS A 55 -4.61 10.92 13.06
CA HIS A 55 -3.67 11.99 13.40
C HIS A 55 -4.33 12.96 14.38
N ARG A 56 -3.60 13.45 15.39
CA ARG A 56 -4.12 14.41 16.38
C ARG A 56 -4.67 15.70 15.78
N ASP A 57 -4.06 16.17 14.68
CA ASP A 57 -4.35 17.47 14.06
C ASP A 57 -5.25 17.37 12.80
N HIS A 58 -5.57 16.15 12.33
CA HIS A 58 -6.32 15.94 11.08
C HIS A 58 -7.62 15.12 11.26
N MET A 59 -8.23 15.21 12.44
CA MET A 59 -9.50 14.50 12.71
C MET A 59 -10.67 15.03 11.89
N ASP A 60 -10.67 16.31 11.55
CA ASP A 60 -11.82 16.99 10.92
C ASP A 60 -11.76 17.00 9.39
N ASP A 61 -10.59 16.73 8.80
CA ASP A 61 -10.34 16.82 7.35
C ASP A 61 -9.90 15.49 6.71
N ARG A 62 -9.50 14.49 7.50
CA ARG A 62 -9.14 13.15 7.02
C ARG A 62 -10.13 12.09 7.53
N PRO A 63 -10.56 11.12 6.69
CA PRO A 63 -11.29 9.96 7.16
C PRO A 63 -10.41 9.13 8.12
N MET A 64 -10.94 8.83 9.30
CA MET A 64 -10.23 8.08 10.34
C MET A 64 -9.97 6.61 9.95
N ALA A 65 -8.85 6.06 10.38
CA ALA A 65 -8.52 4.64 10.30
C ALA A 65 -9.07 3.88 11.51
N THR A 66 -10.18 3.16 11.30
CA THR A 66 -10.78 2.22 12.27
C THR A 66 -11.06 0.90 11.57
N ARG A 67 -11.28 -0.19 12.32
CA ARG A 67 -11.69 -1.48 11.74
C ARG A 67 -12.90 -1.34 10.81
N GLU A 68 -13.87 -0.51 11.20
CA GLU A 68 -15.10 -0.27 10.45
C GLU A 68 -14.84 0.52 9.16
N THR A 69 -14.02 1.58 9.21
CA THR A 69 -13.74 2.37 8.00
C THR A 69 -12.87 1.60 7.01
N ILE A 70 -11.94 0.77 7.49
CA ILE A 70 -11.18 -0.17 6.66
C ILE A 70 -12.12 -1.17 5.99
N THR A 71 -13.03 -1.79 6.75
CA THR A 71 -14.00 -2.74 6.20
C THR A 71 -14.89 -2.08 5.13
N ARG A 72 -15.40 -0.87 5.38
CA ARG A 72 -16.22 -0.12 4.42
C ARG A 72 -15.44 0.29 3.17
N ALA A 73 -14.18 0.68 3.33
CA ALA A 73 -13.30 1.00 2.21
C ALA A 73 -13.10 -0.23 1.32
N VAL A 74 -12.80 -1.39 1.91
CA VAL A 74 -12.62 -2.64 1.19
C VAL A 74 -13.90 -3.08 0.48
N GLN A 75 -15.06 -2.97 1.14
CA GLN A 75 -16.35 -3.25 0.51
C GLN A 75 -16.61 -2.34 -0.68
N THR A 76 -16.28 -1.05 -0.56
CA THR A 76 -16.40 -0.10 -1.67
C THR A 76 -15.48 -0.50 -2.83
N LEU A 77 -14.22 -0.84 -2.54
CA LEU A 77 -13.28 -1.29 -3.56
C LEU A 77 -13.75 -2.58 -4.23
N ALA A 78 -14.31 -3.53 -3.49
CA ALA A 78 -14.87 -4.76 -4.06
C ALA A 78 -16.06 -4.50 -5.00
N GLN A 79 -16.88 -3.49 -4.70
CA GLN A 79 -18.00 -3.09 -5.56
C GLN A 79 -17.55 -2.30 -6.79
N ARG A 80 -16.45 -1.56 -6.68
CA ARG A 80 -15.96 -0.65 -7.73
C ARG A 80 -14.99 -1.32 -8.69
N THR A 81 -14.31 -2.39 -8.28
CA THR A 81 -13.30 -3.09 -9.09
C THR A 81 -13.86 -4.28 -9.85
N GLY A 82 -13.34 -4.50 -11.06
CA GLY A 82 -13.56 -5.68 -11.88
C GLY A 82 -12.51 -6.78 -11.63
N PRO A 83 -12.75 -8.04 -12.08
CA PRO A 83 -11.76 -9.13 -11.98
C PRO A 83 -10.43 -8.89 -12.71
N GLU A 84 -10.40 -7.91 -13.61
CA GLU A 84 -9.25 -7.44 -14.36
C GLU A 84 -8.32 -6.52 -13.58
N ASP A 85 -8.82 -5.93 -12.48
CA ASP A 85 -8.16 -4.88 -11.72
C ASP A 85 -7.23 -5.42 -10.62
N LEU A 86 -6.36 -4.53 -10.16
CA LEU A 86 -5.53 -4.73 -8.98
C LEU A 86 -5.96 -3.79 -7.85
N VAL A 87 -5.92 -4.31 -6.63
CA VAL A 87 -6.03 -3.49 -5.42
C VAL A 87 -4.71 -3.48 -4.68
N PHE A 88 -4.12 -2.29 -4.51
CA PHE A 88 -2.91 -2.08 -3.71
C PHE A 88 -3.31 -1.55 -2.34
N ILE A 89 -2.98 -2.30 -1.29
CA ILE A 89 -3.33 -2.00 0.09
C ILE A 89 -2.02 -1.74 0.84
N TYR A 90 -1.86 -0.54 1.36
CA TYR A 90 -0.73 -0.17 2.21
C TYR A 90 -1.20 0.16 3.61
N LEU A 91 -0.63 -0.51 4.61
CA LEU A 91 -0.91 -0.31 6.02
C LEU A 91 0.39 0.11 6.71
N THR A 92 0.41 1.28 7.34
CA THR A 92 1.56 1.76 8.11
C THR A 92 1.13 2.21 9.50
N SER A 93 1.74 1.64 10.54
CA SER A 93 1.47 1.92 11.94
C SER A 93 2.50 1.22 12.84
N HIS A 94 2.32 1.29 14.16
CA HIS A 94 2.92 0.32 15.07
C HIS A 94 2.31 -1.07 14.92
N GLY A 95 3.01 -2.07 15.43
CA GLY A 95 2.51 -3.43 15.53
C GLY A 95 2.76 -4.04 16.90
N THR A 96 1.85 -4.90 17.35
CA THR A 96 1.94 -5.60 18.63
C THR A 96 2.57 -7.00 18.46
N GLN A 97 3.08 -7.57 19.55
CA GLN A 97 3.62 -8.94 19.55
C GLN A 97 2.55 -9.99 19.22
N ASP A 98 1.27 -9.66 19.44
CA ASP A 98 0.11 -10.49 19.11
C ASP A 98 -0.33 -10.32 17.64
N HIS A 99 0.51 -9.69 16.81
CA HIS A 99 0.28 -9.49 15.37
C HIS A 99 -0.95 -8.63 15.07
N GLU A 100 -1.10 -7.54 15.82
CA GLU A 100 -2.11 -6.52 15.57
C GLU A 100 -1.47 -5.24 15.03
N LEU A 101 -2.15 -4.60 14.08
CA LEU A 101 -1.79 -3.28 13.57
C LEU A 101 -2.45 -2.25 14.50
N VAL A 102 -1.64 -1.39 15.11
CA VAL A 102 -2.17 -0.40 16.05
C VAL A 102 -3.06 0.60 15.31
N LEU A 103 -4.27 0.83 15.84
CA LEU A 103 -5.19 1.85 15.37
C LEU A 103 -5.42 2.84 16.51
N ASP A 104 -4.53 3.82 16.65
CA ASP A 104 -4.57 4.78 17.75
C ASP A 104 -4.98 6.16 17.26
N GLN A 105 -5.99 6.76 17.90
CA GLN A 105 -6.36 8.15 17.68
C GLN A 105 -6.39 8.85 19.05
N PRO A 106 -5.56 9.89 19.27
CA PRO A 106 -5.54 10.60 20.54
C PRO A 106 -6.93 11.06 20.98
N ARG A 107 -7.28 10.72 22.24
CA ARG A 107 -8.57 10.97 22.92
C ARG A 107 -9.72 10.02 22.55
N LEU A 108 -9.49 9.03 21.69
CA LEU A 108 -10.46 7.97 21.39
C LEU A 108 -9.92 6.61 21.80
N SER A 109 -10.82 5.71 22.19
CA SER A 109 -10.49 4.30 22.38
C SER A 109 -10.94 3.53 21.15
N LEU A 110 -9.97 3.04 20.39
CA LEU A 110 -10.16 2.24 19.20
C LEU A 110 -9.60 0.84 19.47
N ALA A 111 -10.13 -0.16 18.78
CA ALA A 111 -9.54 -1.49 18.80
C ALA A 111 -8.50 -1.60 17.69
N ASP A 112 -7.30 -2.07 18.03
CA ASP A 112 -6.21 -2.41 17.09
C ASP A 112 -6.69 -3.45 16.06
N LEU A 113 -5.99 -3.71 14.97
CA LEU A 113 -6.46 -4.61 13.91
C LEU A 113 -5.63 -5.91 13.87
N PRO A 114 -6.13 -7.02 14.46
CA PRO A 114 -5.49 -8.33 14.36
C PRO A 114 -5.46 -8.88 12.93
N ALA A 115 -4.55 -9.83 12.69
CA ALA A 115 -4.38 -10.49 11.40
C ALA A 115 -5.66 -11.18 10.87
N ASP A 116 -6.39 -11.91 11.71
CA ASP A 116 -7.64 -12.60 11.34
C ASP A 116 -8.76 -11.61 11.00
N ALA A 117 -8.85 -10.52 11.76
CA ALA A 117 -9.79 -9.43 11.51
C ALA A 117 -9.47 -8.68 10.21
N LEU A 118 -8.19 -8.48 9.88
CA LEU A 118 -7.80 -7.93 8.57
C LEU A 118 -8.17 -8.92 7.44
N ALA A 119 -7.90 -10.22 7.60
CA ALA A 119 -8.30 -11.24 6.62
C ALA A 119 -9.81 -11.23 6.37
N ALA A 120 -10.62 -11.15 7.44
CA ALA A 120 -12.06 -11.02 7.36
C ALA A 120 -12.50 -9.74 6.65
N ALA A 121 -11.85 -8.60 6.94
CA ALA A 121 -12.10 -7.33 6.27
C ALA A 121 -11.78 -7.40 4.77
N LEU A 122 -10.76 -8.16 4.36
CA LEU A 122 -10.35 -8.37 2.97
C LEU A 122 -11.16 -9.42 2.20
N ALA A 123 -12.01 -10.20 2.87
CA ALA A 123 -12.81 -11.25 2.25
C ALA A 123 -13.67 -10.79 1.04
N PRO A 124 -14.24 -9.56 0.99
CA PRO A 124 -14.93 -9.07 -0.21
C PRO A 124 -14.04 -9.01 -1.47
N LEU A 125 -12.72 -8.88 -1.31
CA LEU A 125 -11.73 -8.85 -2.39
C LEU A 125 -11.14 -10.22 -2.72
N LYS A 126 -11.66 -11.34 -2.17
CA LYS A 126 -11.08 -12.69 -2.38
C LYS A 126 -10.90 -13.09 -3.86
N ASN A 127 -11.70 -12.52 -4.76
CA ASN A 127 -11.66 -12.77 -6.21
C ASN A 127 -10.96 -11.65 -6.99
N ARG A 128 -10.14 -10.84 -6.33
CA ARG A 128 -9.33 -9.77 -6.93
C ARG A 128 -7.86 -10.06 -6.67
N ASP A 129 -7.03 -9.80 -7.67
CA ASP A 129 -5.59 -9.79 -7.49
C ASP A 129 -5.25 -8.56 -6.63
N LYS A 130 -4.51 -8.74 -5.55
CA LYS A 130 -4.20 -7.68 -4.60
C LYS A 130 -2.76 -7.73 -4.10
N VAL A 131 -2.20 -6.56 -3.84
CA VAL A 131 -0.90 -6.37 -3.22
C VAL A 131 -1.14 -5.77 -1.85
N VAL A 132 -0.71 -6.44 -0.79
CA VAL A 132 -0.86 -5.99 0.60
C VAL A 132 0.54 -5.76 1.18
N VAL A 133 0.82 -4.53 1.55
CA VAL A 133 2.09 -4.13 2.16
C VAL A 133 1.81 -3.65 3.58
N ILE A 134 2.47 -4.25 4.57
CA ILE A 134 2.27 -3.97 5.99
C ILE A 134 3.59 -3.49 6.59
N SER A 135 3.69 -2.18 6.84
CA SER A 135 4.81 -1.54 7.52
C SER A 135 4.50 -1.40 9.01
N ALA A 136 4.85 -2.43 9.77
CA ALA A 136 4.68 -2.47 11.23
C ALA A 136 5.63 -3.50 11.87
N CYS A 137 5.86 -3.36 13.18
CA CYS A 137 6.52 -4.40 13.99
C CYS A 137 5.73 -5.71 13.94
N TYR A 138 6.42 -6.85 13.98
CA TYR A 138 5.81 -8.19 14.01
C TYR A 138 4.90 -8.48 12.79
N SER A 139 5.03 -7.71 11.71
CA SER A 139 4.09 -7.73 10.58
C SER A 139 4.12 -9.03 9.79
N GLY A 140 5.23 -9.79 9.85
CA GLY A 140 5.30 -11.15 9.32
C GLY A 140 4.21 -12.09 9.86
N GLY A 141 3.66 -11.79 11.04
CA GLY A 141 2.55 -12.53 11.66
C GLY A 141 1.23 -12.44 10.90
N PHE A 142 1.07 -11.49 9.99
CA PHE A 142 -0.13 -11.37 9.14
C PHE A 142 -0.12 -12.33 7.93
N ILE A 143 1.06 -12.85 7.55
CA ILE A 143 1.20 -13.66 6.32
C ILE A 143 0.34 -14.94 6.37
N PRO A 144 0.29 -15.72 7.47
CA PRO A 144 -0.48 -16.97 7.51
C PRO A 144 -1.98 -16.79 7.23
N ASP A 145 -2.59 -15.72 7.75
CA ASP A 145 -4.04 -15.46 7.60
C ASP A 145 -4.40 -14.81 6.25
N LEU A 146 -3.46 -14.09 5.64
CA LEU A 146 -3.68 -13.36 4.40
C LEU A 146 -3.25 -14.12 3.14
N LYS A 147 -2.36 -15.11 3.26
CA LYS A 147 -1.75 -15.75 2.09
C LYS A 147 -2.79 -16.54 1.29
N ASP A 148 -2.88 -16.20 0.01
CA ASP A 148 -3.59 -16.99 -1.00
C ASP A 148 -2.93 -16.77 -2.38
N GLU A 149 -3.44 -17.42 -3.42
CA GLU A 149 -2.93 -17.30 -4.79
C GLU A 149 -3.25 -15.94 -5.46
N ARG A 150 -4.04 -15.10 -4.79
CA ARG A 150 -4.56 -13.82 -5.28
C ARG A 150 -4.03 -12.62 -4.47
N THR A 151 -3.16 -12.86 -3.50
CA THR A 151 -2.65 -11.85 -2.57
C THR A 151 -1.14 -11.93 -2.54
N LEU A 152 -0.48 -10.92 -3.09
CA LEU A 152 0.93 -10.68 -2.82
C LEU A 152 1.03 -9.95 -1.48
N ILE A 153 1.91 -10.39 -0.59
CA ILE A 153 2.09 -9.80 0.74
C ILE A 153 3.55 -9.40 0.92
N MET A 154 3.81 -8.19 1.41
CA MET A 154 5.13 -7.74 1.85
C MET A 154 5.02 -7.21 3.28
N THR A 155 5.96 -7.59 4.14
CA THR A 155 5.98 -7.16 5.56
C THR A 155 7.32 -6.53 5.90
N ALA A 156 7.29 -5.49 6.72
CA ALA A 156 8.49 -4.78 7.18
C ALA A 156 9.37 -5.61 8.12
N SER A 157 8.82 -6.66 8.73
CA SER A 157 9.54 -7.51 9.68
C SER A 157 9.06 -8.96 9.65
N ARG A 158 9.87 -9.85 10.22
CA ARG A 158 9.48 -11.21 10.61
C ARG A 158 8.48 -11.17 11.76
N ALA A 159 7.70 -12.24 11.94
CA ALA A 159 6.62 -12.31 12.93
C ALA A 159 7.04 -12.07 14.39
N ASP A 160 8.30 -12.34 14.75
CA ASP A 160 8.90 -12.19 16.09
C ASP A 160 9.94 -11.05 16.15
N ARG A 161 9.96 -10.16 15.16
CA ARG A 161 10.91 -9.04 15.04
C ARG A 161 10.20 -7.69 15.02
N VAL A 162 10.85 -6.66 15.53
CA VAL A 162 10.42 -5.26 15.38
C VAL A 162 10.90 -4.69 14.05
N SER A 163 10.30 -3.58 13.61
CA SER A 163 10.76 -2.75 12.49
C SER A 163 11.02 -1.32 12.97
N PHE A 164 11.80 -0.53 12.21
CA PHE A 164 12.36 0.73 12.70
C PHE A 164 11.96 1.96 11.87
N GLY A 165 12.27 3.15 12.40
CA GLY A 165 12.08 4.44 11.72
C GLY A 165 10.77 5.16 12.01
N CYS A 166 10.07 4.80 13.09
CA CYS A 166 8.77 5.40 13.45
C CYS A 166 8.88 6.65 14.35
N SER A 167 9.98 7.41 14.29
CA SER A 167 10.12 8.64 15.09
C SER A 167 9.25 9.78 14.55
N GLU A 168 8.93 10.76 15.39
CA GLU A 168 8.08 11.90 15.02
C GLU A 168 8.70 12.79 13.95
N GLU A 169 10.03 12.88 13.94
CA GLU A 169 10.81 13.69 13.00
C GLU A 169 11.09 12.98 11.68
N ALA A 170 10.86 11.66 11.61
CA ALA A 170 11.13 10.88 10.40
C ALA A 170 10.07 11.12 9.33
N ASP A 171 10.49 11.32 8.09
CA ASP A 171 9.54 11.36 6.97
C ASP A 171 8.99 9.97 6.61
N PHE A 172 9.74 8.92 6.96
CA PHE A 172 9.44 7.52 6.62
C PHE A 172 9.97 6.53 7.66
N THR A 173 9.27 5.40 7.76
CA THR A 173 9.81 4.16 8.33
C THR A 173 10.93 3.60 7.46
N TYR A 174 11.81 2.77 8.02
CA TYR A 174 12.97 2.25 7.27
C TYR A 174 12.52 1.41 6.07
N PHE A 175 11.50 0.58 6.27
CA PHE A 175 10.93 -0.23 5.20
C PHE A 175 10.15 0.60 4.18
N GLY A 176 9.34 1.57 4.64
CA GLY A 176 8.59 2.46 3.75
C GLY A 176 9.50 3.29 2.83
N ASP A 177 10.57 3.86 3.37
CA ASP A 177 11.61 4.57 2.61
C ASP A 177 12.29 3.64 1.58
N ALA A 178 12.73 2.47 2.04
CA ALA A 178 13.42 1.50 1.20
C ALA A 178 12.55 1.00 0.03
N LEU A 179 11.27 0.69 0.29
CA LEU A 179 10.37 0.16 -0.73
C LEU A 179 9.84 1.26 -1.67
N PHE A 180 9.31 2.36 -1.13
CA PHE A 180 8.56 3.33 -1.94
C PHE A 180 9.41 4.51 -2.41
N ALA A 181 10.32 5.02 -1.59
CA ALA A 181 11.13 6.19 -1.95
C ALA A 181 12.42 5.82 -2.70
N LYS A 182 12.85 4.55 -2.62
CA LYS A 182 14.04 4.02 -3.32
C LYS A 182 13.66 2.98 -4.36
N ALA A 183 13.29 1.77 -3.95
CA ALA A 183 13.19 0.64 -4.87
C ALA A 183 12.11 0.81 -5.96
N LEU A 184 10.88 1.21 -5.58
CA LEU A 184 9.79 1.41 -6.54
C LEU A 184 9.91 2.69 -7.38
N VAL A 185 10.90 3.55 -7.10
CA VAL A 185 11.28 4.66 -7.99
C VAL A 185 12.17 4.16 -9.12
N GLU A 186 13.04 3.20 -8.83
CA GLU A 186 14.03 2.64 -9.77
C GLU A 186 13.46 1.49 -10.63
N THR A 187 12.59 0.65 -10.06
CA THR A 187 12.00 -0.49 -10.78
C THR A 187 10.48 -0.57 -10.62
N ASP A 188 9.83 -1.13 -11.63
CA ASP A 188 8.40 -1.45 -11.59
C ASP A 188 8.16 -2.94 -11.26
N ASP A 189 9.19 -3.76 -11.07
CA ASP A 189 9.04 -5.16 -10.67
C ASP A 189 8.92 -5.26 -9.14
N LEU A 190 7.75 -5.70 -8.65
CA LEU A 190 7.46 -5.77 -7.21
C LEU A 190 8.41 -6.70 -6.45
N GLN A 191 8.84 -7.81 -7.04
CA GLN A 191 9.70 -8.78 -6.35
C GLN A 191 11.15 -8.27 -6.33
N GLN A 192 11.61 -7.66 -7.42
CA GLN A 192 12.89 -6.96 -7.44
C GLN A 192 12.91 -5.82 -6.43
N ALA A 193 11.87 -4.96 -6.45
CA ALA A 193 11.77 -3.82 -5.54
C ALA A 193 11.82 -4.25 -4.07
N PHE A 194 11.13 -5.34 -3.73
CA PHE A 194 11.18 -5.90 -2.39
C PHE A 194 12.59 -6.39 -2.00
N ASN A 195 13.28 -7.09 -2.90
CA ASN A 195 14.62 -7.59 -2.63
C ASN A 195 15.64 -6.46 -2.43
N GLU A 196 15.54 -5.39 -3.23
CA GLU A 196 16.33 -4.17 -3.07
C GLU A 196 15.99 -3.48 -1.75
N ALA A 197 14.70 -3.31 -1.43
CA ALA A 197 14.26 -2.73 -0.17
C ALA A 197 14.78 -3.52 1.04
N LYS A 198 14.74 -4.85 0.98
CA LYS A 198 15.28 -5.73 2.02
C LYS A 198 16.78 -5.53 2.22
N ALA A 199 17.54 -5.35 1.14
CA ALA A 199 18.97 -5.06 1.23
C ALA A 199 19.24 -3.68 1.86
N TYR A 200 18.49 -2.65 1.45
CA TYR A 200 18.60 -1.31 2.04
C TYR A 200 18.27 -1.29 3.53
N VAL A 201 17.20 -1.99 3.93
CA VAL A 201 16.83 -2.11 5.35
C VAL A 201 17.93 -2.80 6.15
N ALA A 202 18.43 -3.95 5.68
CA ALA A 202 19.48 -4.69 6.38
C ALA A 202 20.78 -3.88 6.52
N GLN A 203 21.15 -3.12 5.48
CA GLN A 203 22.31 -2.23 5.55
C GLN A 203 22.12 -1.15 6.62
N ARG A 204 20.98 -0.42 6.56
CA ARG A 204 20.71 0.67 7.49
C ARG A 204 20.61 0.19 8.94
N GLU A 205 19.95 -0.95 9.18
CA GLU A 205 19.86 -1.56 10.51
C GLU A 205 21.24 -1.95 11.05
N THR A 206 22.14 -2.44 10.18
CA THR A 206 23.52 -2.75 10.57
C THR A 206 24.29 -1.48 10.95
N GLU A 207 24.16 -0.41 10.17
CA GLU A 207 24.79 0.89 10.43
C GLU A 207 24.32 1.49 11.77
N ASP A 208 23.03 1.32 12.09
CA ASP A 208 22.41 1.81 13.33
C ASP A 208 22.56 0.84 14.52
N ASN A 209 23.22 -0.32 14.33
CA ASN A 209 23.40 -1.39 15.34
C ASN A 209 22.08 -1.97 15.86
N PHE A 210 21.08 -2.11 15.00
CA PHE A 210 19.83 -2.78 15.32
C PHE A 210 19.88 -4.27 14.99
N GLU A 211 19.08 -5.05 15.72
CA GLU A 211 18.81 -6.42 15.32
C GLU A 211 17.93 -6.43 14.07
N ALA A 212 18.31 -7.24 13.08
CA ALA A 212 17.67 -7.22 11.77
C ALA A 212 16.16 -7.53 11.85
N SER A 213 15.34 -6.69 11.21
CA SER A 213 13.90 -6.88 11.14
C SER A 213 13.49 -8.04 10.24
N GLU A 214 14.35 -8.38 9.27
CA GLU A 214 14.15 -9.44 8.27
C GLU A 214 12.82 -9.34 7.50
N PRO A 215 12.61 -8.31 6.64
CA PRO A 215 11.42 -8.19 5.82
C PRO A 215 11.09 -9.49 5.06
N GLN A 216 9.78 -9.80 4.94
CA GLN A 216 9.28 -11.02 4.30
C GLN A 216 8.34 -10.74 3.13
N ILE A 217 8.28 -11.67 2.18
CA ILE A 217 7.41 -11.59 1.00
C ILE A 217 6.74 -12.94 0.71
N TRP A 218 5.45 -12.89 0.40
CA TRP A 218 4.70 -13.95 -0.27
C TRP A 218 4.23 -13.42 -1.64
N ALA A 219 4.72 -14.00 -2.73
CA ALA A 219 4.52 -13.46 -4.08
C ALA A 219 3.99 -14.52 -5.05
N PRO A 220 2.67 -14.77 -5.08
CA PRO A 220 2.07 -15.70 -6.03
C PRO A 220 2.25 -15.17 -7.46
N LYS A 221 2.63 -16.08 -8.38
CA LYS A 221 2.96 -15.73 -9.77
C LYS A 221 1.81 -15.03 -10.51
N GLY A 222 0.56 -15.38 -10.18
CA GLY A 222 -0.63 -14.78 -10.79
C GLY A 222 -0.73 -13.28 -10.55
N VAL A 223 -0.49 -12.85 -9.30
CA VAL A 223 -0.55 -11.42 -8.93
C VAL A 223 0.61 -10.65 -9.56
N LEU A 224 1.83 -11.21 -9.58
CA LEU A 224 2.98 -10.61 -10.25
C LEU A 224 2.72 -10.43 -11.76
N ALA A 225 2.16 -11.44 -12.43
CA ALA A 225 1.82 -11.36 -13.85
C ALA A 225 0.75 -10.29 -14.12
N ARG A 226 -0.26 -10.20 -13.25
CA ARG A 226 -1.29 -9.14 -13.34
C ARG A 226 -0.67 -7.75 -13.19
N TRP A 227 0.25 -7.56 -12.25
CA TRP A 227 0.97 -6.29 -12.08
C TRP A 227 1.78 -5.92 -13.32
N GLN A 228 2.51 -6.88 -13.90
CA GLN A 228 3.25 -6.66 -15.16
C GLN A 228 2.31 -6.31 -16.32
N GLN A 229 1.11 -6.90 -16.39
CA GLN A 229 0.12 -6.55 -17.40
C GLN A 229 -0.40 -5.11 -17.24
N LEU A 230 -0.67 -4.67 -16.00
CA LEU A 230 -1.03 -3.28 -15.70
C LEU A 230 0.04 -2.32 -16.26
N ARG A 231 1.32 -2.58 -16.00
CA ARG A 231 2.44 -1.73 -16.45
C ARG A 231 2.56 -1.70 -17.97
N LYS A 232 2.41 -2.84 -18.65
CA LYS A 232 2.41 -2.90 -20.12
C LYS A 232 1.27 -2.07 -20.72
N ASN A 233 0.05 -2.23 -20.20
CA ASN A 233 -1.11 -1.46 -20.67
C ASN A 233 -0.90 0.05 -20.50
N GLN A 234 -0.28 0.48 -19.40
CA GLN A 234 0.01 1.89 -19.14
C GLN A 234 1.07 2.45 -20.10
N ALA A 235 2.13 1.69 -20.39
CA ALA A 235 3.15 2.08 -21.37
C ALA A 235 2.57 2.20 -22.79
N GLU A 236 1.73 1.25 -23.21
CA GLU A 236 1.04 1.28 -24.51
C GLU A 236 0.12 2.50 -24.64
N ARG A 237 -0.65 2.81 -23.58
CA ARG A 237 -1.50 4.01 -23.54
C ARG A 237 -0.68 5.29 -23.67
N ALA A 238 0.41 5.42 -22.93
CA ALA A 238 1.28 6.60 -22.98
C ALA A 238 1.88 6.79 -24.38
N LEU A 239 2.32 5.71 -25.03
CA LEU A 239 2.85 5.74 -26.40
C LEU A 239 1.78 6.21 -27.40
N ASN A 240 0.57 5.64 -27.33
CA ASN A 240 -0.54 6.01 -28.22
C ASN A 240 -0.96 7.48 -28.04
N THR A 241 -1.00 7.99 -26.80
CA THR A 241 -1.29 9.41 -26.53
C THR A 241 -0.22 10.33 -27.12
N ALA A 242 1.06 9.97 -27.02
CA ALA A 242 2.16 10.75 -27.59
C ALA A 242 2.13 10.78 -29.13
N LEU A 243 1.80 9.66 -29.77
CA LEU A 243 1.64 9.57 -31.23
C LEU A 243 0.49 10.46 -31.72
N ASN A 244 -0.68 10.36 -31.09
CA ASN A 244 -1.85 11.16 -31.44
C ASN A 244 -1.61 12.67 -31.26
N HIS A 245 -0.87 13.08 -30.23
CA HIS A 245 -0.48 14.48 -30.05
C HIS A 245 0.48 14.99 -31.14
N THR A 246 1.33 14.12 -31.68
CA THR A 246 2.29 14.46 -32.74
C THR A 246 1.57 14.64 -34.09
N GLU A 247 0.62 13.76 -34.40
CA GLU A 247 -0.24 13.87 -35.59
C GLU A 247 -1.13 15.12 -35.55
N ALA A 248 -1.75 15.41 -34.40
CA ALA A 248 -2.59 16.60 -34.24
C ALA A 248 -1.81 17.92 -34.42
N LYS A 249 -0.53 17.97 -34.01
CA LYS A 249 0.35 19.13 -34.23
C LYS A 249 0.77 19.30 -35.69
N THR A 250 0.97 18.20 -36.42
CA THR A 250 1.33 18.24 -37.84
C THR A 250 0.15 18.59 -38.75
N SER A 251 -1.09 18.32 -38.32
CA SER A 251 -2.30 18.70 -39.05
C SER A 251 -2.73 20.16 -38.84
N THR A 252 -2.35 20.80 -37.73
CA THR A 252 -2.67 22.23 -37.46
C THR A 252 -1.63 23.22 -37.99
N SER A 253 -0.48 22.73 -38.49
CA SER A 253 0.59 23.54 -39.07
C SER A 253 0.58 23.57 -40.61
N ARG A 254 -0.52 23.15 -41.26
CA ARG A 254 -0.77 23.27 -42.71
C ARG A 254 -1.98 24.16 -42.93
#